data_AF-A0A0H5AZY4-F1
#
_entry.id   AF-A0A0H5AZY4-F1
#
_cell.length_a   1.000
_cell.length_b   1.000
_cell.length_c   1.000
_cell.angle_alpha   90.00
_cell.angle_beta   90.00
_cell.angle_gamma   90.00
#
_symmetry.space_group_name_H-M   'P 1'
#
loop_
_entity.id
_entity.type
_entity.pdbx_description
1 polymer ?
#
loop_
_entity_poly.entity_id
_entity_poly.type
_entity_poly.pdbx_seq_one_letter_code
_entity_poly.pdbx_strand_id
1 'polypeptide(L)'
;LAIAPNKETECRDTIKKICDSFAVSPIAREVMEVANTGKNVEEHYFLQPMEGVSRTGYRSSWWTQFYYVLWRSWLTVLKDPMLVKVRLLQTAMVATLIGSIYFGQKVDQDGVMNINGSLFLFLTNMTFQNVFAVINVFSAELPVFLREKRSRLFRVDTYFLGKTIAEVPLFLAVPFVFTSITYPMIGLKSGAVHYLTALMIVVLVANVATSFGYLISCASSSISMALSV
;
A
#
# COMPACT_ATOMS: atom_id res chain seq x y z
N LEU A 1 7.59 -32.96 14.89
CA LEU A 1 7.14 -33.59 13.63
C LEU A 1 7.57 -35.05 13.66
N ALA A 2 6.63 -35.97 13.83
CA ALA A 2 6.91 -37.39 13.62
C ALA A 2 6.86 -37.68 12.11
N ILE A 3 7.87 -38.38 11.59
CA ILE A 3 7.95 -38.77 10.17
C ILE A 3 6.95 -39.90 9.86
N ALA A 4 6.51 -40.65 10.89
CA ALA A 4 5.41 -41.61 10.82
C ALA A 4 4.43 -41.44 12.00
N PRO A 5 3.11 -41.53 11.78
CA PRO A 5 2.12 -41.46 12.86
C PRO A 5 2.28 -42.64 13.83
N ASN A 6 2.11 -42.39 15.14
CA ASN A 6 2.32 -43.32 16.27
C ASN A 6 3.76 -43.76 16.62
N LYS A 7 4.81 -43.19 15.99
CA LYS A 7 6.21 -43.52 16.29
C LYS A 7 7.09 -42.30 16.56
N GLU A 8 6.58 -41.34 17.34
CA GLU A 8 7.27 -40.06 17.57
C GLU A 8 8.62 -40.23 18.30
N THR A 9 8.67 -41.08 19.33
CA THR A 9 9.88 -41.34 20.11
C THR A 9 10.97 -41.99 19.26
N GLU A 10 10.62 -43.02 18.50
CA GLU A 10 11.53 -43.72 17.58
C GLU A 10 12.06 -42.79 16.46
N CYS A 11 11.21 -41.90 15.92
CA CYS A 11 11.62 -40.90 14.94
C CYS A 11 12.62 -39.89 15.55
N ARG A 12 12.37 -39.42 16.78
CA ARG A 12 13.25 -38.47 17.47
C ARG A 12 14.62 -39.10 17.75
N ASP A 13 14.65 -40.35 18.17
CA ASP A 13 15.91 -41.07 18.42
C ASP A 13 16.69 -41.34 17.13
N THR A 14 15.99 -41.62 16.02
CA THR A 14 16.62 -41.78 14.71
C THR A 14 17.22 -40.47 14.20
N ILE A 15 16.50 -39.35 14.35
CA ILE A 15 17.01 -38.01 14.01
C ILE A 15 18.26 -37.70 14.84
N LYS A 16 18.23 -37.94 16.15
CA LYS A 16 19.41 -37.74 17.03
C LYS A 16 20.60 -38.58 16.57
N LYS A 17 20.39 -39.88 16.30
CA LYS A 17 21.44 -40.76 15.79
C LYS A 17 22.06 -40.25 14.49
N ILE A 18 21.24 -39.75 13.56
CA ILE A 18 21.73 -39.17 12.30
C ILE A 18 22.53 -37.90 12.56
N CYS A 19 22.05 -37.00 13.42
CA CYS A 19 22.77 -35.77 13.78
C CYS A 19 24.11 -36.08 14.47
N ASP A 20 24.12 -37.01 15.42
CA ASP A 20 25.33 -37.41 16.16
C ASP A 20 26.34 -38.11 15.24
N SER A 21 25.87 -39.02 14.38
CA SER A 21 26.71 -39.68 13.38
C SER A 21 27.26 -38.70 12.34
N PHE A 22 26.49 -37.67 11.96
CA PHE A 22 26.97 -36.61 11.09
C PHE A 22 28.04 -35.76 11.79
N ALA A 23 27.82 -35.36 13.05
CA ALA A 23 28.75 -34.51 13.80
C ALA A 23 30.16 -35.11 13.96
N VAL A 24 30.27 -36.44 14.03
CA VAL A 24 31.56 -37.16 14.14
C VAL A 24 32.15 -37.52 12.76
N SER A 25 31.39 -37.34 11.67
CA SER A 25 31.83 -37.70 10.32
C SER A 25 32.92 -36.76 9.78
N PRO A 26 33.81 -37.25 8.89
CA PRO A 26 34.80 -36.40 8.23
C PRO A 26 34.14 -35.28 7.38
N ILE A 27 32.93 -35.54 6.85
CA ILE A 27 32.15 -34.56 6.07
C ILE A 27 31.76 -33.36 6.94
N ALA A 28 31.34 -33.58 8.19
CA ALA A 28 31.00 -32.47 9.07
C ALA A 28 32.23 -31.63 9.43
N ARG A 29 33.40 -32.25 9.55
CA ARG A 29 34.66 -31.53 9.77
C ARG A 29 35.03 -30.67 8.56
N GLU A 30 34.92 -31.21 7.34
CA GLU A 30 35.14 -30.47 6.10
C GLU A 30 34.15 -29.30 5.95
N VAL A 31 32.85 -29.53 6.20
CA VAL A 31 31.82 -28.47 6.16
C VAL A 31 32.08 -27.40 7.21
N MET A 32 32.51 -27.77 8.42
CA MET A 32 32.87 -26.79 9.46
C MET A 32 34.14 -26.02 9.12
N GLU A 33 35.11 -26.65 8.48
CA GLU A 33 36.35 -26.00 8.03
C GLU A 33 36.07 -25.03 6.87
N VAL A 34 35.23 -25.42 5.90
CA VAL A 34 34.74 -24.54 4.83
C VAL A 34 33.87 -23.43 5.40
N ALA A 35 33.04 -23.68 6.42
CA ALA A 35 32.22 -22.65 7.06
C ALA A 35 33.05 -21.68 7.91
N ASN A 36 34.11 -22.14 8.58
CA ASN A 36 35.02 -21.27 9.33
C ASN A 36 35.93 -20.47 8.39
N THR A 37 36.40 -21.10 7.30
CA THR A 37 37.10 -20.39 6.21
C THR A 37 36.15 -19.38 5.57
N GLY A 38 34.91 -19.77 5.31
CA GLY A 38 33.83 -18.93 4.80
C GLY A 38 33.48 -17.77 5.73
N LYS A 39 33.54 -17.94 7.06
CA LYS A 39 33.40 -16.83 8.03
C LYS A 39 34.55 -15.84 7.96
N ASN A 40 35.79 -16.33 7.92
CA ASN A 40 36.98 -15.48 7.77
C ASN A 40 37.00 -14.78 6.39
N VAL A 41 36.45 -15.41 5.37
CA VAL A 41 36.33 -14.88 4.00
C VAL A 41 35.15 -13.92 3.89
N GLU A 42 33.99 -14.21 4.48
CA GLU A 42 32.86 -13.28 4.59
C GLU A 42 33.29 -12.02 5.34
N GLU A 43 34.00 -12.13 6.46
CA GLU A 43 34.51 -10.98 7.21
C GLU A 43 35.47 -10.11 6.36
N HIS A 44 36.25 -10.74 5.46
CA HIS A 44 37.16 -10.03 4.56
C HIS A 44 36.47 -9.44 3.30
N TYR A 45 35.34 -10.00 2.84
CA TYR A 45 34.54 -9.45 1.72
C TYR A 45 33.47 -8.44 2.18
N PHE A 46 32.99 -8.52 3.42
CA PHE A 46 32.07 -7.53 4.01
C PHE A 46 32.77 -6.19 4.31
N LEU A 47 34.11 -6.13 4.28
CA LEU A 47 34.92 -4.95 4.56
C LEU A 47 35.65 -4.34 3.35
N GLN A 48 35.43 -4.83 2.14
CA GLN A 48 35.81 -4.06 0.95
C GLN A 48 34.63 -3.20 0.50
N PRO A 49 34.64 -1.88 0.78
CA PRO A 49 33.73 -0.99 0.07
C PRO A 49 34.11 -1.09 -1.41
N MET A 50 33.27 -1.77 -2.19
CA MET A 50 33.31 -1.70 -3.64
C MET A 50 33.31 -0.21 -4.00
N GLU A 51 34.38 0.28 -4.64
CA GLU A 51 34.54 1.70 -4.96
C GLU A 51 33.26 2.22 -5.63
N GLY A 52 32.58 3.17 -4.97
CA GLY A 52 31.30 3.73 -5.41
C GLY A 52 30.05 3.30 -4.61
N VAL A 53 30.15 2.35 -3.66
CA VAL A 53 29.02 2.03 -2.77
C VAL A 53 28.96 3.02 -1.60
N SER A 54 27.97 3.90 -1.64
CA SER A 54 27.59 4.80 -0.56
C SER A 54 27.50 4.05 0.78
N ARG A 55 27.89 4.68 1.90
CA ARG A 55 27.88 4.13 3.29
C ARG A 55 26.54 3.49 3.74
N THR A 56 25.48 3.68 2.97
CA THR A 56 24.12 3.13 3.19
C THR A 56 23.88 1.76 2.55
N GLY A 57 24.82 1.21 1.77
CA GLY A 57 24.68 -0.09 1.11
C GLY A 57 23.77 -0.09 -0.13
N TYR A 58 23.37 1.08 -0.62
CA TYR A 58 22.65 1.25 -1.88
C TYR A 58 23.60 1.63 -3.02
N ARG A 59 23.46 0.98 -4.17
CA ARG A 59 24.33 1.17 -5.35
C ARG A 59 24.08 2.45 -6.14
N SER A 60 22.93 3.09 -5.97
CA SER A 60 22.49 4.25 -6.79
C SER A 60 22.15 5.46 -5.93
N SER A 61 22.23 6.66 -6.51
CA SER A 61 21.88 7.91 -5.83
C SER A 61 20.38 7.97 -5.49
N TRP A 62 20.02 8.77 -4.48
CA TRP A 62 18.62 8.95 -4.05
C TRP A 62 17.72 9.45 -5.20
N TRP A 63 18.19 10.45 -5.95
CA TRP A 63 17.44 11.05 -7.06
C TRP A 63 17.23 10.09 -8.21
N THR A 64 18.24 9.28 -8.53
CA THR A 64 18.14 8.24 -9.56
C THR A 64 17.10 7.20 -9.16
N GLN A 65 17.14 6.72 -7.90
CA GLN A 65 16.13 5.78 -7.38
C GLN A 65 14.71 6.37 -7.46
N PHE A 66 14.55 7.61 -6.98
CA PHE A 66 13.26 8.30 -7.00
C PHE A 66 12.70 8.47 -8.42
N TYR A 67 13.52 8.90 -9.39
CA TYR A 67 13.08 9.09 -10.78
C TYR A 67 12.58 7.79 -11.40
N TYR A 68 13.31 6.68 -11.26
CA TYR A 68 12.90 5.40 -11.85
C TYR A 68 11.66 4.82 -11.20
N VAL A 69 11.54 4.95 -9.87
CA VAL A 69 10.32 4.56 -9.15
C VAL A 69 9.14 5.38 -9.64
N LEU A 70 9.27 6.72 -9.67
CA LEU A 70 8.20 7.61 -10.12
C LEU A 70 7.78 7.29 -11.55
N TRP A 71 8.74 7.13 -12.47
CA TRP A 71 8.47 6.74 -13.85
C TRP A 71 7.71 5.41 -13.93
N ARG A 72 8.16 4.39 -13.20
CA ARG A 72 7.51 3.07 -13.15
C ARG A 72 6.07 3.21 -12.62
N SER A 73 5.88 3.87 -11.49
CA SER A 73 4.57 4.06 -10.86
C SER A 73 3.63 4.86 -11.76
N TRP A 74 4.13 5.92 -12.41
CA TRP A 74 3.37 6.73 -13.36
C TRP A 74 2.91 5.89 -14.56
N LEU A 75 3.80 5.08 -15.13
CA LEU A 75 3.46 4.17 -16.22
C LEU A 75 2.41 3.14 -15.78
N THR A 76 2.53 2.58 -14.59
CA THR A 76 1.56 1.61 -14.06
C THR A 76 0.17 2.25 -13.97
N VAL A 77 0.08 3.46 -13.42
CA VAL A 77 -1.19 4.21 -13.30
C VAL A 77 -1.78 4.52 -14.68
N LEU A 78 -0.97 4.94 -15.65
CA LEU A 78 -1.45 5.24 -17.00
C LEU A 78 -1.82 4.00 -17.83
N LYS A 79 -1.08 2.90 -17.65
CA LYS A 79 -1.26 1.65 -18.44
C LYS A 79 -2.38 0.76 -17.90
N ASP A 80 -2.94 1.04 -16.73
CA ASP A 80 -4.15 0.40 -16.23
C ASP A 80 -5.37 1.34 -16.36
N PRO A 81 -5.83 1.65 -17.58
CA PRO A 81 -6.99 2.49 -17.78
C PRO A 81 -8.28 1.80 -17.32
N MET A 82 -8.28 0.47 -17.16
CA MET A 82 -9.46 -0.27 -16.72
C MET A 82 -9.77 0.07 -15.27
N LEU A 83 -8.78 0.00 -14.37
CA LEU A 83 -8.96 0.35 -12.96
C LEU A 83 -9.45 1.79 -12.79
N VAL A 84 -8.84 2.73 -13.52
CA VAL A 84 -9.21 4.15 -13.48
C VAL A 84 -10.63 4.39 -13.98
N LYS A 85 -11.00 3.82 -15.13
CA LYS A 85 -12.35 3.95 -15.70
C LYS A 85 -13.41 3.39 -14.78
N VAL A 86 -13.19 2.18 -14.23
CA VAL A 86 -14.13 1.54 -13.30
C VAL A 86 -14.31 2.40 -12.06
N ARG A 87 -13.23 2.95 -11.50
CA ARG A 87 -13.33 3.87 -10.35
C ARG A 87 -14.12 5.12 -10.67
N LEU A 88 -13.82 5.80 -11.78
CA LEU A 88 -14.53 7.03 -12.15
C LEU A 88 -16.02 6.76 -12.40
N LEU A 89 -16.34 5.66 -13.08
CA LEU A 89 -17.71 5.23 -13.33
C LEU A 89 -18.45 4.92 -12.03
N GLN A 90 -17.86 4.12 -11.14
CA GLN A 90 -18.43 3.80 -9.83
C GLN A 90 -18.65 5.07 -9.00
N THR A 91 -17.66 5.97 -8.98
CA THR A 91 -17.76 7.26 -8.28
C THR A 91 -18.92 8.08 -8.81
N ALA A 92 -19.07 8.19 -10.13
CA ALA A 92 -20.15 8.93 -10.75
C ALA A 92 -21.54 8.33 -10.43
N MET A 93 -21.66 6.99 -10.43
CA MET A 93 -22.90 6.32 -10.04
C MET A 93 -23.27 6.63 -8.59
N VAL A 94 -22.34 6.45 -7.64
CA VAL A 94 -22.58 6.71 -6.22
C VAL A 94 -22.88 8.20 -5.98
N ALA A 95 -22.14 9.10 -6.63
CA ALA A 95 -22.37 10.55 -6.57
C ALA A 95 -23.79 10.92 -7.02
N THR A 96 -24.26 10.31 -8.11
CA THR A 96 -25.60 10.54 -8.67
C THR A 96 -26.68 9.97 -7.75
N LEU A 97 -26.48 8.79 -7.17
CA LEU A 97 -27.42 8.20 -6.21
C LEU A 97 -27.58 9.10 -4.98
N ILE A 98 -26.48 9.51 -4.37
CA ILE A 98 -26.50 10.40 -3.19
C ILE A 98 -27.14 11.75 -3.54
N GLY A 99 -26.74 12.33 -4.68
CA GLY A 99 -27.31 13.59 -5.15
C GLY A 99 -28.82 13.50 -5.43
N SER A 100 -29.31 12.35 -5.88
CA SER A 100 -30.74 12.12 -6.14
C SER A 100 -31.55 11.95 -4.84
N ILE A 101 -30.98 11.29 -3.82
CA ILE A 101 -31.63 11.11 -2.52
C ILE A 101 -31.89 12.46 -1.84
N TYR A 102 -30.92 13.38 -1.91
CA TYR A 102 -30.98 14.70 -1.25
C TYR A 102 -31.27 15.84 -2.23
N PHE A 103 -31.94 15.54 -3.35
CA PHE A 103 -32.09 16.48 -4.45
C PHE A 103 -32.85 17.75 -4.06
N GLY A 104 -32.27 18.92 -4.37
CA GLY A 104 -32.95 20.21 -4.27
C GLY A 104 -33.40 20.59 -2.86
N GLN A 105 -32.52 20.44 -1.87
CA GLN A 105 -32.88 20.67 -0.48
C GLN A 105 -33.20 22.13 -0.17
N LYS A 106 -34.31 22.38 0.53
CA LYS A 106 -34.71 23.72 0.99
C LYS A 106 -34.14 24.01 2.37
N VAL A 107 -33.90 25.29 2.68
CA VAL A 107 -33.40 25.71 3.99
C VAL A 107 -34.57 25.88 4.96
N ASP A 108 -35.09 24.76 5.44
CA ASP A 108 -36.09 24.68 6.52
C ASP A 108 -35.56 23.81 7.67
N GLN A 109 -36.27 23.69 8.80
CA GLN A 109 -35.82 22.92 9.97
C GLN A 109 -35.46 21.47 9.61
N ASP A 110 -36.33 20.78 8.84
CA ASP A 110 -36.07 19.43 8.32
C ASP A 110 -34.97 19.44 7.24
N GLY A 111 -34.89 20.53 6.48
CA GLY A 111 -33.87 20.74 5.46
C GLY A 111 -32.46 20.81 6.02
N VAL A 112 -32.26 21.45 7.18
CA VAL A 112 -30.96 21.51 7.86
C VAL A 112 -30.51 20.12 8.30
N MET A 113 -31.43 19.30 8.84
CA MET A 113 -31.13 17.91 9.22
C MET A 113 -30.74 17.08 7.99
N ASN A 114 -31.47 17.23 6.88
CA ASN A 114 -31.15 16.53 5.63
C ASN A 114 -29.82 16.98 5.02
N ILE A 115 -29.49 18.28 5.07
CA ILE A 115 -28.20 18.79 4.61
C ILE A 115 -27.08 18.16 5.44
N ASN A 116 -27.23 18.11 6.77
CA ASN A 116 -26.22 17.49 7.63
C ASN A 116 -26.06 15.99 7.32
N GLY A 117 -27.17 15.27 7.13
CA GLY A 117 -27.15 13.87 6.69
C GLY A 117 -26.47 13.68 5.33
N SER A 118 -26.74 14.57 4.38
CA SER A 118 -26.12 14.54 3.06
C SER A 118 -24.60 14.76 3.14
N LEU A 119 -24.13 15.70 3.97
CA LEU A 119 -22.70 15.97 4.18
C LEU A 119 -22.00 14.80 4.88
N PHE A 120 -22.65 14.17 5.86
CA PHE A 120 -22.15 12.97 6.50
C PHE A 120 -21.98 11.82 5.49
N LEU A 121 -23.02 11.55 4.67
CA LEU A 121 -22.99 10.49 3.66
C LEU A 121 -21.96 10.79 2.56
N PHE A 122 -21.83 12.06 2.18
CA PHE A 122 -20.84 12.57 1.23
C PHE A 122 -19.42 12.25 1.70
N LEU A 123 -19.05 12.66 2.91
CA LEU A 123 -17.71 12.47 3.46
C LEU A 123 -17.40 11.00 3.75
N THR A 124 -18.39 10.26 4.25
CA THR A 124 -18.24 8.84 4.61
C THR A 124 -18.03 7.98 3.37
N ASN A 125 -18.83 8.16 2.31
CA ASN A 125 -18.63 7.44 1.05
C ASN A 125 -17.25 7.74 0.46
N MET A 126 -16.86 9.01 0.46
CA MET A 126 -15.56 9.40 -0.06
C MET A 126 -14.41 8.76 0.72
N THR A 127 -14.52 8.72 2.05
CA THR A 127 -13.51 8.11 2.93
C THR A 127 -13.39 6.62 2.65
N PHE A 128 -14.50 5.87 2.71
CA PHE A 128 -14.48 4.42 2.49
C PHE A 128 -13.99 4.08 1.09
N GLN A 129 -14.47 4.79 0.07
CA GLN A 129 -14.06 4.53 -1.30
C GLN A 129 -12.55 4.67 -1.48
N ASN A 130 -11.91 5.67 -0.86
CA ASN A 130 -10.46 5.86 -0.91
C ASN A 130 -9.68 4.86 -0.05
N VAL A 131 -10.19 4.49 1.14
CA VAL A 131 -9.55 3.48 2.00
C VAL A 131 -9.53 2.12 1.29
N PHE A 132 -10.69 1.61 0.86
CA PHE A 132 -10.79 0.32 0.17
C PHE A 132 -9.97 0.29 -1.11
N ALA A 133 -9.95 1.40 -1.84
CA ALA A 133 -9.13 1.61 -3.01
C ALA A 133 -7.64 1.35 -2.75
N VAL A 134 -7.08 2.00 -1.73
CA VAL A 134 -5.66 1.87 -1.38
C VAL A 134 -5.37 0.48 -0.84
N ILE A 135 -6.25 -0.07 0.01
CA ILE A 135 -6.07 -1.40 0.58
C ILE A 135 -5.95 -2.46 -0.51
N ASN A 136 -6.82 -2.44 -1.51
CA ASN A 136 -6.77 -3.44 -2.58
C ASN A 136 -5.49 -3.35 -3.42
N VAL A 137 -5.06 -2.14 -3.77
CA VAL A 137 -3.90 -1.94 -4.66
C VAL A 137 -2.60 -2.15 -3.88
N PHE A 138 -2.42 -1.45 -2.77
CA PHE A 138 -1.16 -1.46 -2.05
C PHE A 138 -0.89 -2.77 -1.31
N SER A 139 -1.92 -3.41 -0.74
CA SER A 139 -1.73 -4.73 -0.10
C SER A 139 -1.33 -5.81 -1.13
N ALA A 140 -1.78 -5.71 -2.38
CA ALA A 140 -1.35 -6.61 -3.45
C ALA A 140 0.11 -6.37 -3.88
N GLU A 141 0.58 -5.13 -3.82
CA GLU A 141 1.96 -4.76 -4.15
C GLU A 141 2.96 -4.99 -3.00
N LEU A 142 2.48 -5.00 -1.75
CA LEU A 142 3.30 -5.09 -0.54
C LEU A 142 4.33 -6.24 -0.55
N PRO A 143 3.99 -7.49 -0.98
CA PRO A 143 4.95 -8.59 -1.00
C PRO A 143 6.10 -8.36 -2.00
N VAL A 144 5.79 -7.74 -3.15
CA VAL A 144 6.79 -7.38 -4.17
C VAL A 144 7.72 -6.30 -3.62
N PHE A 145 7.14 -5.27 -2.99
CA PHE A 145 7.90 -4.21 -2.34
C PHE A 145 8.85 -4.76 -1.25
N LEU A 146 8.38 -5.66 -0.38
CA LEU A 146 9.22 -6.26 0.67
C LEU A 146 10.38 -7.08 0.09
N ARG A 147 10.14 -7.78 -1.02
CA ARG A 147 11.19 -8.51 -1.75
C ARG A 147 12.24 -7.54 -2.34
N GLU A 148 11.79 -6.49 -3.02
CA GLU A 148 12.68 -5.48 -3.65
C GLU A 148 13.49 -4.70 -2.59
N LYS A 149 12.87 -4.40 -1.42
CA LYS A 149 13.53 -3.80 -0.27
C LYS A 149 14.63 -4.69 0.30
N ARG A 150 14.39 -6.00 0.44
CA ARG A 150 15.40 -6.97 0.94
C ARG A 150 16.61 -7.04 0.01
N SER A 151 16.40 -6.88 -1.29
CA SER A 151 17.47 -6.81 -2.30
C SER A 151 18.18 -5.44 -2.37
N ARG A 152 17.82 -4.46 -1.50
CA ARG A 152 18.39 -3.10 -1.46
C ARG A 152 18.31 -2.38 -2.82
N LEU A 153 17.21 -2.59 -3.55
CA LEU A 153 17.05 -2.02 -4.90
C LEU A 153 16.71 -0.53 -4.86
N PHE A 154 15.90 -0.10 -3.89
CA PHE A 154 15.59 1.30 -3.61
C PHE A 154 15.24 1.50 -2.13
N ARG A 155 15.26 2.76 -1.68
CA ARG A 155 14.88 3.12 -0.32
C ARG A 155 13.36 3.29 -0.17
N VAL A 156 12.86 3.09 1.05
CA VAL A 156 11.41 3.17 1.35
C VAL A 156 10.85 4.57 1.11
N ASP A 157 11.60 5.60 1.46
CA ASP A 157 11.25 7.01 1.25
C ASP A 157 11.10 7.35 -0.23
N THR A 158 12.01 6.88 -1.08
CA THR A 158 11.92 7.07 -2.54
C THR A 158 10.71 6.36 -3.14
N TYR A 159 10.37 5.17 -2.62
CA TYR A 159 9.20 4.42 -3.06
C TYR A 159 7.90 5.13 -2.72
N PHE A 160 7.75 5.52 -1.46
CA PHE A 160 6.54 6.17 -0.97
C PHE A 160 6.29 7.49 -1.71
N LEU A 161 7.28 8.39 -1.79
CA LEU A 161 7.13 9.67 -2.48
C LEU A 161 6.85 9.48 -3.98
N GLY A 162 7.58 8.57 -4.65
CA GLY A 162 7.39 8.32 -6.08
C GLY A 162 5.99 7.79 -6.40
N LYS A 163 5.49 6.85 -5.59
CA LYS A 163 4.14 6.31 -5.75
C LYS A 163 3.06 7.34 -5.42
N THR A 164 3.19 8.08 -4.32
CA THR A 164 2.22 9.12 -3.94
C THR A 164 2.09 10.17 -5.04
N ILE A 165 3.20 10.67 -5.59
CA ILE A 165 3.19 11.67 -6.68
C ILE A 165 2.54 11.09 -7.94
N ALA A 166 2.80 9.82 -8.25
CA ALA A 166 2.17 9.17 -9.40
C ALA A 166 0.65 9.01 -9.29
N GLU A 167 0.13 8.94 -8.06
CA GLU A 167 -1.31 8.79 -7.79
C GLU A 167 -2.05 10.13 -7.62
N VAL A 168 -1.33 11.25 -7.49
CA VAL A 168 -1.93 12.60 -7.34
C VAL A 168 -3.02 12.92 -8.37
N PRO A 169 -2.86 12.63 -9.68
CA PRO A 169 -3.92 12.90 -10.66
C PRO A 169 -5.24 12.19 -10.33
N LEU A 170 -5.17 10.95 -9.83
CA LEU A 170 -6.34 10.19 -9.42
C LEU A 170 -6.95 10.73 -8.13
N PHE A 171 -6.10 11.09 -7.15
CA PHE A 171 -6.53 11.70 -5.90
C PHE A 171 -7.16 13.07 -6.08
N LEU A 172 -6.96 13.75 -7.22
CA LEU A 172 -7.67 14.98 -7.56
C LEU A 172 -8.91 14.71 -8.43
N ALA A 173 -8.80 13.83 -9.43
CA ALA A 173 -9.88 13.57 -10.37
C ALA A 173 -11.10 12.92 -9.71
N VAL A 174 -10.91 11.96 -8.81
CA VAL A 174 -12.02 11.24 -8.15
C VAL A 174 -12.84 12.18 -7.25
N PRO A 175 -12.25 12.96 -6.31
CA PRO A 175 -12.99 13.97 -5.55
C PRO A 175 -13.64 15.02 -6.42
N PHE A 176 -12.97 15.43 -7.49
CA PHE A 176 -13.49 16.43 -8.40
C PHE A 176 -14.78 15.95 -9.06
N VAL A 177 -14.80 14.73 -9.62
CA VAL A 177 -16.00 14.16 -10.25
C VAL A 177 -17.12 13.99 -9.23
N PHE A 178 -16.82 13.44 -8.05
CA PHE A 178 -17.81 13.23 -7.00
C PHE A 178 -18.45 14.55 -6.55
N THR A 179 -17.62 15.55 -6.24
CA THR A 179 -18.10 16.87 -5.77
C THR A 179 -18.82 17.63 -6.88
N SER A 180 -18.35 17.57 -8.13
CA SER A 180 -18.98 18.25 -9.27
C SER A 180 -20.41 17.76 -9.54
N ILE A 181 -20.70 16.49 -9.28
CA ILE A 181 -22.03 15.91 -9.48
C ILE A 181 -22.91 16.17 -8.24
N THR A 182 -22.44 15.78 -7.06
CA THR A 182 -23.28 15.75 -5.87
C THR A 182 -23.54 17.15 -5.30
N TYR A 183 -22.57 18.07 -5.35
CA TYR A 183 -22.71 19.43 -4.79
C TYR A 183 -23.88 20.22 -5.39
N PRO A 184 -24.01 20.36 -6.73
CA PRO A 184 -25.14 21.05 -7.33
C PRO A 184 -26.46 20.28 -7.19
N MET A 185 -26.45 18.94 -7.20
CA MET A 185 -27.68 18.15 -7.06
C MET A 185 -28.34 18.32 -5.70
N ILE A 186 -27.56 18.37 -4.62
CA ILE A 186 -28.08 18.60 -3.26
C ILE A 186 -28.70 20.00 -3.12
N GLY A 187 -28.25 20.97 -3.93
CA GLY A 187 -28.66 22.37 -3.79
C GLY A 187 -27.89 23.10 -2.68
N LEU A 188 -26.62 22.73 -2.45
CA LEU A 188 -25.74 23.43 -1.52
C LEU A 188 -25.48 24.88 -1.97
N LYS A 189 -24.94 25.69 -1.05
CA LYS A 189 -24.76 27.14 -1.25
C LYS A 189 -24.03 27.45 -2.56
N SER A 190 -24.67 28.17 -3.46
CA SER A 190 -24.08 28.57 -4.73
C SER A 190 -22.90 29.53 -4.53
N GLY A 191 -21.89 29.39 -5.37
CA GLY A 191 -20.72 30.28 -5.42
C GLY A 191 -19.41 29.51 -5.58
N ALA A 192 -18.53 30.03 -6.44
CA ALA A 192 -17.26 29.40 -6.78
C ALA A 192 -16.36 29.19 -5.54
N VAL A 193 -16.36 30.14 -4.61
CA VAL A 193 -15.59 30.05 -3.37
C VAL A 193 -16.10 28.88 -2.51
N HIS A 194 -17.41 28.77 -2.30
CA HIS A 194 -17.99 27.70 -1.48
C HIS A 194 -17.75 26.32 -2.11
N TYR A 195 -17.91 26.20 -3.43
CA TYR A 195 -17.59 24.98 -4.16
C TYR A 195 -16.11 24.60 -4.03
N LEU A 196 -15.19 25.55 -4.24
CA LEU A 196 -13.76 25.29 -4.17
C LEU A 196 -13.32 24.95 -2.75
N THR A 197 -13.89 25.58 -1.72
CA THR A 197 -13.64 25.21 -0.33
C THR A 197 -14.11 23.78 -0.02
N ALA A 198 -15.29 23.39 -0.51
CA ALA A 198 -15.79 22.03 -0.36
C ALA A 198 -14.88 21.03 -1.07
N LEU A 199 -14.52 21.29 -2.33
CA LEU A 199 -13.59 20.44 -3.08
C LEU A 199 -12.26 20.26 -2.36
N MET A 200 -11.67 21.34 -1.83
CA MET A 200 -10.42 21.28 -1.07
C MET A 200 -10.56 20.41 0.18
N ILE A 201 -11.63 20.58 0.97
CA ILE A 201 -11.91 19.74 2.14
C ILE A 201 -11.98 18.26 1.74
N VAL A 202 -12.67 17.96 0.64
CA VAL A 202 -12.86 16.58 0.18
C VAL A 202 -11.56 15.96 -0.32
N VAL A 203 -10.70 16.74 -1.00
CA VAL A 203 -9.34 16.31 -1.36
C VAL A 203 -8.49 16.04 -0.12
N LEU A 204 -8.56 16.90 0.91
CA LEU A 204 -7.88 16.69 2.18
C LEU A 204 -8.36 15.41 2.87
N VAL A 205 -9.68 15.20 2.93
CA VAL A 205 -10.28 13.98 3.49
C VAL A 205 -9.83 12.74 2.71
N ALA A 206 -9.79 12.81 1.38
CA ALA A 206 -9.29 11.72 0.55
C ALA A 206 -7.81 11.39 0.87
N ASN A 207 -6.95 12.39 1.05
CA ASN A 207 -5.54 12.19 1.43
C ASN A 207 -5.38 11.56 2.83
N VAL A 208 -6.22 11.96 3.78
CA VAL A 208 -6.25 11.35 5.12
C VAL A 208 -6.71 9.89 5.02
N ALA A 209 -7.80 9.63 4.29
CA ALA A 209 -8.33 8.31 4.04
C ALA A 209 -7.29 7.38 3.38
N THR A 210 -6.56 7.86 2.37
CA THR A 210 -5.50 7.08 1.72
C THR A 210 -4.37 6.76 2.68
N SER A 211 -3.98 7.71 3.54
CA SER A 211 -2.95 7.49 4.56
C SER A 211 -3.36 6.41 5.57
N PHE A 212 -4.63 6.43 6.01
CA PHE A 212 -5.18 5.35 6.83
C PHE A 212 -5.20 4.01 6.09
N GLY A 213 -5.57 3.99 4.81
CA GLY A 213 -5.51 2.78 3.97
C GLY A 213 -4.10 2.19 3.92
N TYR A 214 -3.07 3.01 3.71
CA TYR A 214 -1.67 2.59 3.73
C TYR A 214 -1.25 1.99 5.09
N LEU A 215 -1.70 2.59 6.20
CA LEU A 215 -1.44 2.09 7.55
C LEU A 215 -2.06 0.69 7.75
N ILE A 216 -3.34 0.53 7.41
CA ILE A 216 -4.08 -0.73 7.54
C ILE A 216 -3.42 -1.82 6.68
N SER A 217 -3.04 -1.51 5.45
CA SER A 217 -2.34 -2.44 4.57
C SER A 217 -0.98 -2.87 5.09
N CYS A 218 -0.22 -1.98 5.76
CA CYS A 218 1.05 -2.36 6.36
C CYS A 218 0.87 -3.22 7.63
N ALA A 219 -0.19 -2.98 8.39
CA ALA A 219 -0.50 -3.75 9.60
C ALA A 219 -1.05 -5.16 9.30
N SER A 220 -1.63 -5.35 8.12
CA SER A 220 -2.29 -6.59 7.72
C SER A 220 -1.36 -7.51 6.92
N SER A 221 -1.39 -8.82 7.19
CA SER A 221 -0.58 -9.81 6.46
C SER A 221 -1.28 -10.39 5.22
N SER A 222 -2.56 -10.09 5.01
CA SER A 222 -3.30 -10.47 3.81
C SER A 222 -4.32 -9.39 3.42
N ILE A 223 -4.70 -9.36 2.14
CA ILE A 223 -5.72 -8.44 1.63
C ILE A 223 -7.06 -8.69 2.33
N SER A 224 -7.42 -9.96 2.54
CA SER A 224 -8.67 -10.33 3.22
C SER A 224 -8.73 -9.86 4.67
N MET A 225 -7.62 -9.91 5.41
CA MET A 225 -7.56 -9.32 6.75
C MET A 225 -7.70 -7.80 6.69
N ALA A 226 -6.99 -7.15 5.77
CA ALA A 226 -7.03 -5.70 5.63
C ALA A 226 -8.44 -5.17 5.29
N LEU A 227 -9.21 -5.92 4.49
CA LEU A 227 -10.59 -5.57 4.13
C LEU A 227 -11.62 -5.88 5.24
N SER A 228 -11.25 -6.72 6.20
CA SER A 228 -12.14 -7.11 7.31
C SER A 228 -12.04 -6.21 8.55
N VAL A 229 -11.03 -5.34 8.59
CA VAL A 229 -10.81 -4.33 9.63
C VAL A 229 -11.61 -3.07 9.28
#